data_AF-A0A949PUJ7-F1
#
_entry.id   AF-A0A949PUJ7-F1
#
_cell.length_a   1.000
_cell.length_b   1.000
_cell.length_c   1.000
_cell.angle_alpha   90.00
_cell.angle_beta   90.00
_cell.angle_gamma   90.00
#
_symmetry.space_group_name_H-M   'P 1'
#
loop_
_entity.id
_entity.type
_entity.pdbx_description
1 polymer ?
#
loop_
_entity_poly.entity_id
_entity_poly.type
_entity_poly.pdbx_seq_one_letter_code
_entity_poly.pdbx_strand_id
1 'polypeptide(L)'
;MSFVLKNLQRRSPLADYPWQYEIDRLLHWLKNKDASCRAFCFDLVMSAAYMDAASGIEKFIEQCNNISDDYNAHLGFINLCSPCYTSQSVWQYQKAIKPQSGALGKLSSEVVLRFIQKLYDKFTDVSVVGGVEFVDAVLHHASGAVILAEVKSAPLLTYPFLFALPESSLQGPHRNVVVTSSQLRESEAGLYLHHPEKIIPLGRVGDRLWPFKPLVDFIVDPVHTAFMDECIQFWKQARTVYAEKDRQDKKYYLTNACGQPPALARERDAWPAKESISDGKTSAGMDRTDDIKKGIYQSLKIGTQVKELAEMKTAIVSNLPAYRHGAEYVAPFVGMLWGDESDLQDIAGVLALPREKMRRAFDYLITLEDPVLRELVV
;
A
#
# COMPACT_ATOMS: atom_id res chain seq x y z
N MET A 1 23.36 -25.11 2.56
CA MET A 1 23.33 -24.66 1.15
C MET A 1 23.97 -23.29 1.11
N SER A 2 24.96 -23.06 0.25
CA SER A 2 25.51 -21.72 0.03
C SER A 2 24.51 -20.91 -0.82
N PHE A 3 24.11 -19.75 -0.32
CA PHE A 3 23.30 -18.81 -1.08
C PHE A 3 24.14 -18.25 -2.23
N VAL A 4 23.67 -18.39 -3.47
CA VAL A 4 24.35 -17.86 -4.67
C VAL A 4 23.46 -16.81 -5.31
N LEU A 5 23.82 -15.55 -5.08
CA LEU A 5 23.09 -14.38 -5.56
C LEU A 5 22.82 -14.40 -7.08
N LYS A 6 23.71 -15.02 -7.87
CA LYS A 6 23.64 -15.10 -9.34
C LYS A 6 22.48 -15.95 -9.87
N ASN A 7 21.89 -16.80 -9.03
CA ASN A 7 20.83 -17.71 -9.44
C ASN A 7 19.43 -17.11 -9.29
N LEU A 8 19.30 -15.95 -8.62
CA LEU A 8 18.00 -15.30 -8.42
C LEU A 8 17.48 -14.73 -9.74
N GLN A 9 16.25 -15.09 -10.10
CA GLN A 9 15.57 -14.49 -11.24
C GLN A 9 15.09 -13.09 -10.87
N ARG A 10 15.66 -12.07 -11.52
CA ARG A 10 15.39 -10.66 -11.25
C ARG A 10 14.67 -10.01 -12.42
N ARG A 11 13.74 -9.13 -12.09
CA ARG A 11 13.09 -8.23 -13.05
C ARG A 11 12.92 -6.85 -12.45
N SER A 12 12.87 -5.83 -13.32
CA SER A 12 12.52 -4.48 -12.88
C SER A 12 11.11 -4.45 -12.29
N PRO A 13 10.86 -3.69 -11.22
CA PRO A 13 9.52 -3.45 -10.71
C PRO A 13 8.59 -2.93 -11.81
N LEU A 14 7.39 -3.50 -11.86
CA LEU A 14 6.33 -3.17 -12.81
C LEU A 14 6.64 -3.46 -14.29
N ALA A 15 7.69 -4.22 -14.61
CA ALA A 15 8.07 -4.50 -16.00
C ALA A 15 6.97 -5.18 -16.83
N ASP A 16 6.10 -5.95 -16.17
CA ASP A 16 5.03 -6.71 -16.83
C ASP A 16 3.71 -5.91 -16.95
N TYR A 17 3.68 -4.64 -16.52
CA TYR A 17 2.45 -3.84 -16.49
C TYR A 17 2.47 -2.75 -17.56
N PRO A 18 1.46 -2.68 -18.44
CA PRO A 18 1.44 -1.74 -19.56
C PRO A 18 1.38 -0.26 -19.11
N TRP A 19 0.95 -0.02 -17.86
CA TRP A 19 0.83 1.30 -17.25
C TRP A 19 2.09 1.74 -16.46
N GLN A 20 3.19 0.97 -16.50
CA GLN A 20 4.46 1.34 -15.84
C GLN A 20 4.93 2.75 -16.21
N TYR A 21 4.78 3.13 -17.48
CA TYR A 21 5.20 4.45 -17.96
C TYR A 21 4.42 5.60 -17.30
N GLU A 22 3.13 5.42 -17.05
CA GLU A 22 2.32 6.44 -16.37
C GLU A 22 2.76 6.60 -14.91
N ILE A 23 3.08 5.49 -14.24
CA ILE A 23 3.63 5.52 -12.89
C ILE A 23 5.01 6.19 -12.87
N ASP A 24 5.85 5.98 -13.89
CA ASP A 24 7.13 6.68 -14.01
C ASP A 24 6.96 8.20 -14.16
N ARG A 25 5.95 8.66 -14.92
CA ARG A 25 5.62 10.08 -15.04
C ARG A 25 5.21 10.67 -13.69
N LEU A 26 4.33 9.97 -12.96
CA LEU A 26 3.95 10.36 -11.59
C LEU A 26 5.17 10.43 -10.66
N LEU A 27 6.03 9.41 -10.71
CA LEU A 27 7.21 9.35 -9.84
C LEU A 27 8.23 10.43 -10.16
N HIS A 28 8.36 10.84 -11.42
CA HIS A 28 9.16 12.00 -11.79
C HIS A 28 8.65 13.28 -11.13
N TRP A 29 7.33 13.51 -11.16
CA TRP A 29 6.69 14.63 -10.47
C TRP A 29 6.84 14.56 -8.95
N LEU A 30 6.78 13.36 -8.36
CA LEU A 30 6.89 13.12 -6.92
C LEU A 30 8.29 13.34 -6.33
N LYS A 31 9.36 13.41 -7.14
CA LYS A 31 10.75 13.56 -6.65
C LYS A 31 10.91 14.73 -5.68
N ASN A 32 10.24 15.85 -5.97
CA ASN A 32 10.35 17.08 -5.19
C ASN A 32 9.19 17.28 -4.20
N LYS A 33 8.38 16.23 -3.96
CA LYS A 33 7.24 16.27 -3.04
C LYS A 33 7.60 15.64 -1.70
N ASP A 34 6.90 16.04 -0.64
CA ASP A 34 7.11 15.51 0.71
C ASP A 34 6.68 14.04 0.84
N ALA A 35 7.14 13.40 1.91
CA ALA A 35 6.91 11.99 2.21
C ALA A 35 5.41 11.63 2.19
N SER A 36 4.56 12.48 2.75
CA SER A 36 3.12 12.22 2.80
C SER A 36 2.45 12.33 1.43
N CYS A 37 2.90 13.24 0.56
CA CYS A 37 2.42 13.30 -0.82
C CYS A 37 2.75 12.00 -1.57
N ARG A 38 3.97 11.46 -1.38
CA ARG A 38 4.40 10.18 -1.97
C ARG A 38 3.54 9.02 -1.47
N ALA A 39 3.29 8.96 -0.17
CA ALA A 39 2.46 7.92 0.45
C ALA A 39 0.98 8.01 0.03
N PHE A 40 0.42 9.22 -0.03
CA PHE A 40 -0.93 9.45 -0.57
C PHE A 40 -1.05 8.99 -2.03
N CYS A 41 -0.07 9.33 -2.87
CA CYS A 41 -0.08 8.88 -4.27
C CYS A 41 0.10 7.37 -4.40
N PHE A 42 0.81 6.71 -3.47
CA PHE A 42 0.83 5.25 -3.41
C PHE A 42 -0.59 4.68 -3.19
N ASP A 43 -1.39 5.24 -2.28
CA ASP A 43 -2.77 4.80 -2.03
C ASP A 43 -3.69 5.00 -3.26
N LEU A 44 -3.52 6.11 -4.00
CA LEU A 44 -4.23 6.36 -5.27
C LEU A 44 -3.87 5.29 -6.31
N VAL A 45 -2.57 5.05 -6.51
CA VAL A 45 -2.07 4.03 -7.46
C VAL A 45 -2.54 2.65 -7.08
N MET A 46 -2.56 2.30 -5.78
CA MET A 46 -3.07 1.01 -5.33
C MET A 46 -4.57 0.85 -5.58
N SER A 47 -5.36 1.92 -5.44
CA SER A 47 -6.80 1.91 -5.78
C SER A 47 -7.02 1.65 -7.28
N ALA A 48 -6.25 2.33 -8.14
CA ALA A 48 -6.23 2.08 -9.58
C ALA A 48 -5.80 0.65 -9.93
N ALA A 49 -4.75 0.15 -9.27
CA ALA A 49 -4.22 -1.18 -9.51
C ALA A 49 -5.15 -2.29 -9.02
N TYR A 50 -5.91 -2.07 -7.94
CA TYR A 50 -6.96 -2.99 -7.51
C TYR A 50 -8.12 -3.07 -8.50
N MET A 51 -8.48 -1.95 -9.12
CA MET A 51 -9.49 -1.93 -10.18
C MET A 51 -9.02 -2.71 -11.41
N ASP A 52 -7.80 -2.46 -11.88
CA ASP A 52 -7.19 -3.14 -13.04
C ASP A 52 -7.03 -4.66 -12.83
N ALA A 53 -6.69 -5.08 -11.61
CA ALA A 53 -6.47 -6.48 -11.28
C ALA A 53 -7.74 -7.26 -10.90
N ALA A 54 -8.87 -6.59 -10.67
CA ALA A 54 -10.13 -7.24 -10.31
C ALA A 54 -10.87 -7.74 -11.55
N SER A 55 -11.42 -8.96 -11.48
CA SER A 55 -12.24 -9.54 -12.54
C SER A 55 -13.72 -9.52 -12.18
N GLY A 56 -14.57 -9.32 -13.18
CA GLY A 56 -16.03 -9.31 -13.01
C GLY A 56 -16.55 -8.15 -12.16
N ILE A 57 -15.87 -7.00 -12.21
CA ILE A 57 -16.19 -5.81 -11.40
C ILE A 57 -17.64 -5.36 -11.59
N GLU A 58 -18.23 -5.59 -12.77
CA GLU A 58 -19.61 -5.21 -13.09
C GLU A 58 -20.65 -5.82 -12.13
N LYS A 59 -20.33 -6.96 -11.50
CA LYS A 59 -21.25 -7.69 -10.60
C LYS A 59 -21.34 -7.09 -9.19
N PHE A 60 -20.45 -6.15 -8.89
CA PHE A 60 -20.26 -5.59 -7.56
C PHE A 60 -20.46 -4.07 -7.54
N ILE A 61 -20.80 -3.48 -8.69
CA ILE A 61 -21.16 -2.07 -8.78
C ILE A 61 -22.57 -1.92 -8.20
N GLU A 62 -22.71 -1.05 -7.21
CA GLU A 62 -23.98 -0.74 -6.56
C GLU A 62 -24.43 0.68 -6.93
N GLN A 63 -25.73 0.88 -7.12
CA GLN A 63 -26.29 2.23 -7.24
C GLN A 63 -26.17 2.96 -5.89
N CYS A 64 -25.82 4.25 -5.91
CA CYS A 64 -25.85 5.10 -4.73
C CYS A 64 -26.45 6.47 -5.07
N ASN A 65 -27.31 6.98 -4.19
CA ASN A 65 -27.93 8.30 -4.37
C ASN A 65 -27.18 9.41 -3.63
N ASN A 66 -26.08 9.07 -2.94
CA ASN A 66 -25.32 9.98 -2.08
C ASN A 66 -23.96 10.37 -2.71
N ILE A 67 -23.88 10.25 -4.03
CA ILE A 67 -22.74 10.66 -4.87
C ILE A 67 -23.17 11.88 -5.69
N SER A 68 -22.20 12.61 -6.24
CA SER A 68 -22.47 13.79 -7.07
C SER A 68 -23.33 13.44 -8.28
N ASP A 69 -24.13 14.41 -8.77
CA ASP A 69 -25.10 14.21 -9.86
C ASP A 69 -24.48 13.65 -11.17
N ASP A 70 -23.18 13.83 -11.37
CA ASP A 70 -22.44 13.28 -12.52
C ASP A 70 -22.28 11.75 -12.49
N TYR A 71 -22.53 11.10 -11.34
CA TYR A 71 -22.37 9.66 -11.16
C TYR A 71 -23.59 9.08 -10.43
N ASN A 72 -23.91 7.82 -10.66
CA ASN A 72 -25.08 7.15 -10.05
C ASN A 72 -24.80 5.75 -9.52
N ALA A 73 -23.56 5.26 -9.67
CA ALA A 73 -23.12 4.01 -9.07
C ALA A 73 -21.69 4.10 -8.54
N HIS A 74 -21.32 3.15 -7.67
CA HIS A 74 -19.99 3.08 -7.08
C HIS A 74 -19.52 1.64 -6.87
N LEU A 75 -18.22 1.52 -6.65
CA LEU A 75 -17.52 0.30 -6.29
C LEU A 75 -16.41 0.65 -5.32
N GLY A 76 -16.29 -0.05 -4.20
CA GLY A 76 -15.20 0.21 -3.26
C GLY A 76 -14.48 -1.03 -2.74
N PHE A 77 -13.39 -0.75 -2.02
CA PHE A 77 -12.40 -1.74 -1.58
C PHE A 77 -12.46 -2.02 -0.07
N ILE A 78 -13.39 -1.38 0.64
CA ILE A 78 -13.80 -1.69 2.02
C ILE A 78 -15.30 -1.98 2.02
N ASN A 79 -15.81 -2.70 3.02
CA ASN A 79 -17.21 -3.11 3.08
C ASN A 79 -18.16 -1.96 3.49
N LEU A 80 -17.76 -0.70 3.32
CA LEU A 80 -18.50 0.50 3.69
C LEU A 80 -18.67 1.38 2.46
N CYS A 81 -19.91 1.76 2.15
CA CYS A 81 -20.18 2.80 1.16
C CYS A 81 -19.68 4.15 1.69
N SER A 82 -18.51 4.57 1.22
CA SER A 82 -17.91 5.82 1.64
C SER A 82 -18.78 7.05 1.31
N PRO A 83 -19.43 7.16 0.13
CA PRO A 83 -20.36 8.26 -0.15
C PRO A 83 -21.46 8.42 0.91
N CYS A 84 -22.21 7.36 1.24
CA CYS A 84 -23.23 7.39 2.29
C CYS A 84 -22.67 7.75 3.67
N TYR A 85 -21.49 7.20 3.99
CA TYR A 85 -20.87 7.41 5.28
C TYR A 85 -20.39 8.86 5.47
N THR A 86 -19.75 9.42 4.44
CA THR A 86 -19.16 10.75 4.49
C THR A 86 -20.19 11.86 4.40
N SER A 87 -21.21 11.70 3.53
CA SER A 87 -22.27 12.70 3.34
C SER A 87 -23.35 12.67 4.44
N GLN A 88 -23.79 11.47 4.85
CA GLN A 88 -24.99 11.31 5.70
C GLN A 88 -24.71 10.60 7.03
N SER A 89 -23.49 10.14 7.29
CA SER A 89 -23.16 9.34 8.48
C SER A 89 -23.92 8.01 8.57
N VAL A 90 -24.29 7.46 7.42
CA VAL A 90 -24.99 6.17 7.29
C VAL A 90 -23.97 5.06 7.06
N TRP A 91 -24.05 4.00 7.87
CA TRP A 91 -23.18 2.82 7.79
C TRP A 91 -23.74 1.80 6.81
N GLN A 92 -23.78 2.21 5.56
CA GLN A 92 -24.27 1.35 4.50
C GLN A 92 -23.21 0.32 4.11
N TYR A 93 -23.56 -0.95 4.29
CA TYR A 93 -22.73 -2.06 3.83
C TYR A 93 -22.73 -2.11 2.30
N GLN A 94 -21.53 -2.33 1.75
CA GLN A 94 -21.30 -2.75 0.36
C GLN A 94 -20.36 -3.97 0.42
N LYS A 95 -20.35 -4.84 -0.59
CA LYS A 95 -19.29 -5.87 -0.64
C LYS A 95 -18.01 -5.27 -1.22
N ALA A 96 -16.94 -5.25 -0.44
CA ALA A 96 -15.62 -4.87 -0.92
C ALA A 96 -15.14 -5.81 -2.03
N ILE A 97 -14.60 -5.25 -3.10
CA ILE A 97 -13.83 -6.00 -4.07
C ILE A 97 -12.37 -5.90 -3.70
N LYS A 98 -11.65 -7.03 -3.69
CA LYS A 98 -10.19 -7.05 -3.64
C LYS A 98 -9.69 -8.12 -4.60
N PRO A 99 -8.59 -7.90 -5.32
CA PRO A 99 -7.89 -8.97 -6.03
C PRO A 99 -7.60 -10.16 -5.09
N GLN A 100 -7.41 -11.36 -5.65
CA GLN A 100 -7.03 -12.51 -4.85
C GLN A 100 -5.75 -12.22 -4.05
N SER A 101 -5.66 -12.69 -2.81
CA SER A 101 -4.63 -12.28 -1.83
C SER A 101 -3.19 -12.45 -2.33
N GLY A 102 -2.90 -13.49 -3.13
CA GLY A 102 -1.57 -13.69 -3.74
C GLY A 102 -1.21 -12.64 -4.79
N ALA A 103 -2.19 -12.16 -5.56
CA ALA A 103 -1.98 -11.10 -6.54
C ALA A 103 -1.82 -9.73 -5.86
N LEU A 104 -2.54 -9.49 -4.76
CA LEU A 104 -2.51 -8.23 -4.03
C LEU A 104 -1.14 -7.92 -3.42
N GLY A 105 -0.53 -8.90 -2.74
CA GLY A 105 0.80 -8.75 -2.16
C GLY A 105 1.89 -8.59 -3.21
N LYS A 106 1.80 -9.32 -4.34
CA LYS A 106 2.73 -9.16 -5.46
C LYS A 106 2.63 -7.74 -6.03
N LEU A 107 1.42 -7.27 -6.30
CA LEU A 107 1.17 -5.97 -6.90
C LEU A 107 1.65 -4.81 -6.01
N SER A 108 1.30 -4.82 -4.72
CA SER A 108 1.75 -3.77 -3.80
C SER A 108 3.29 -3.75 -3.65
N SER A 109 3.92 -4.92 -3.60
CA SER A 109 5.38 -5.04 -3.59
C SER A 109 6.03 -4.44 -4.83
N GLU A 110 5.51 -4.72 -6.03
CA GLU A 110 6.06 -4.12 -7.25
C GLU A 110 5.88 -2.60 -7.30
N VAL A 111 4.71 -2.10 -6.89
CA VAL A 111 4.45 -0.65 -6.84
C VAL A 111 5.41 0.03 -5.86
N VAL A 112 5.53 -0.47 -4.62
CA VAL A 112 6.41 0.18 -3.63
C VAL A 112 7.87 0.12 -4.05
N LEU A 113 8.33 -1.00 -4.64
CA LEU A 113 9.70 -1.09 -5.13
C LEU A 113 9.96 -0.13 -6.29
N ARG A 114 8.96 0.13 -7.16
CA ARG A 114 9.11 1.15 -8.19
C ARG A 114 9.20 2.55 -7.59
N PHE A 115 8.42 2.85 -6.56
CA PHE A 115 8.52 4.11 -5.82
C PHE A 115 9.92 4.26 -5.21
N ILE A 116 10.42 3.24 -4.51
CA ILE A 116 11.78 3.25 -3.95
C ILE A 116 12.83 3.47 -5.04
N GLN A 117 12.76 2.72 -6.14
CA GLN A 117 13.70 2.82 -7.27
C GLN A 117 13.78 4.24 -7.85
N LYS A 118 12.67 4.97 -7.93
CA LYS A 118 12.61 6.28 -8.58
C LYS A 118 12.79 7.45 -7.63
N LEU A 119 12.46 7.28 -6.35
CA LEU A 119 12.46 8.36 -5.34
C LEU A 119 13.72 8.34 -4.46
N TYR A 120 14.45 7.22 -4.40
CA TYR A 120 15.68 7.08 -3.61
C TYR A 120 16.85 6.96 -4.61
N ASP A 121 17.40 8.11 -4.94
CA ASP A 121 18.48 8.35 -5.89
C ASP A 121 19.80 7.66 -5.56
N LYS A 122 19.97 7.21 -4.31
CA LYS A 122 21.15 6.42 -3.89
C LYS A 122 21.07 4.94 -4.26
N PHE A 123 19.91 4.42 -4.68
CA PHE A 123 19.81 3.07 -5.22
C PHE A 123 20.12 3.07 -6.72
N THR A 124 21.13 2.32 -7.12
CA THR A 124 21.58 2.20 -8.51
C THR A 124 20.79 1.14 -9.28
N ASP A 125 20.28 0.13 -8.58
CA ASP A 125 19.37 -0.89 -9.12
C ASP A 125 18.38 -1.34 -8.04
N VAL A 126 17.15 -1.64 -8.46
CA VAL A 126 16.10 -2.22 -7.62
C VAL A 126 15.40 -3.28 -8.45
N SER A 127 15.38 -4.51 -7.95
CA SER A 127 14.87 -5.67 -8.64
C SER A 127 13.86 -6.44 -7.78
N VAL A 128 12.77 -6.90 -8.40
CA VAL A 128 11.82 -7.84 -7.82
C VAL A 128 12.35 -9.26 -8.04
N VAL A 129 12.24 -10.11 -7.02
CA VAL A 129 12.56 -11.53 -7.09
C VAL A 129 11.26 -12.33 -7.04
N GLY A 130 11.05 -13.20 -8.04
CA GLY A 130 9.79 -13.92 -8.20
C GLY A 130 9.86 -15.39 -7.76
N GLY A 131 8.87 -15.84 -6.97
CA GLY A 131 8.52 -17.25 -6.82
C GLY A 131 9.47 -18.09 -5.94
N VAL A 132 8.99 -18.54 -4.78
CA VAL A 132 9.64 -19.56 -3.90
C VAL A 132 11.03 -19.20 -3.36
N GLU A 133 11.56 -18.02 -3.68
CA GLU A 133 12.93 -17.64 -3.33
C GLU A 133 13.05 -16.97 -1.95
N PHE A 134 14.30 -16.85 -1.52
CA PHE A 134 14.74 -16.44 -0.19
C PHE A 134 14.45 -14.97 0.18
N VAL A 135 14.17 -14.12 -0.79
CA VAL A 135 13.97 -12.67 -0.65
C VAL A 135 12.88 -12.22 -1.62
N ASP A 136 12.18 -11.12 -1.29
CA ASP A 136 11.21 -10.50 -2.19
C ASP A 136 11.89 -9.54 -3.19
N ALA A 137 13.00 -8.91 -2.80
CA ALA A 137 13.71 -7.93 -3.61
C ALA A 137 15.21 -7.88 -3.33
N VAL A 138 15.94 -7.35 -4.33
CA VAL A 138 17.36 -7.01 -4.23
C VAL A 138 17.55 -5.56 -4.64
N LEU A 139 18.21 -4.77 -3.80
CA LEU A 139 18.55 -3.38 -4.08
C LEU A 139 20.08 -3.22 -4.08
N HIS A 140 20.61 -2.47 -5.03
CA HIS A 140 22.02 -2.09 -5.09
C HIS A 140 22.14 -0.63 -4.69
N HIS A 141 22.99 -0.34 -3.72
CA HIS A 141 23.25 1.01 -3.26
C HIS A 141 24.54 1.57 -3.88
N ALA A 142 24.61 2.90 -4.05
CA ALA A 142 25.78 3.58 -4.61
C ALA A 142 27.07 3.36 -3.81
N SER A 143 26.98 2.96 -2.53
CA SER A 143 28.14 2.58 -1.71
C SER A 143 28.73 1.20 -2.06
N GLY A 144 28.10 0.46 -2.97
CA GLY A 144 28.45 -0.94 -3.29
C GLY A 144 27.75 -1.98 -2.42
N ALA A 145 26.93 -1.57 -1.46
CA ALA A 145 26.14 -2.50 -0.65
C ALA A 145 25.04 -3.18 -1.49
N VAL A 146 24.85 -4.49 -1.24
CA VAL A 146 23.76 -5.27 -1.81
C VAL A 146 22.75 -5.56 -0.71
N ILE A 147 21.52 -5.09 -0.88
CA ILE A 147 20.47 -5.16 0.13
C ILE A 147 19.47 -6.22 -0.29
N LEU A 148 19.32 -7.23 0.56
CA LEU A 148 18.35 -8.30 0.44
C LEU A 148 17.12 -7.94 1.27
N ALA A 149 15.95 -7.87 0.63
CA ALA A 149 14.77 -7.29 1.25
C ALA A 149 13.57 -8.23 1.29
N GLU A 150 12.85 -8.16 2.41
CA GLU A 150 11.46 -8.62 2.53
C GLU A 150 10.54 -7.41 2.32
N VAL A 151 9.46 -7.57 1.56
CA VAL A 151 8.52 -6.49 1.25
C VAL A 151 7.18 -6.73 1.93
N LYS A 152 6.67 -5.70 2.63
CA LYS A 152 5.36 -5.70 3.28
C LYS A 152 4.70 -4.36 3.03
N SER A 153 3.77 -4.29 2.08
CA SER A 153 3.15 -3.02 1.70
C SER A 153 1.66 -3.17 1.47
N ALA A 154 0.92 -2.16 1.92
CA ALA A 154 -0.54 -2.07 1.80
C ALA A 154 -0.97 -0.60 1.96
N PRO A 155 -1.98 -0.14 1.21
CA PRO A 155 -2.41 1.25 1.28
C PRO A 155 -3.14 1.58 2.59
N LEU A 156 -2.99 2.82 3.08
CA LEU A 156 -3.73 3.29 4.27
C LEU A 156 -5.21 3.49 3.93
N LEU A 157 -5.49 4.22 2.86
CA LEU A 157 -6.82 4.46 2.30
C LEU A 157 -6.94 3.76 0.95
N THR A 158 -8.15 3.35 0.60
CA THR A 158 -8.49 2.86 -0.74
C THR A 158 -9.73 3.59 -1.21
N TYR A 159 -9.66 4.18 -2.38
CA TYR A 159 -10.65 5.15 -2.85
C TYR A 159 -11.64 4.47 -3.79
N PRO A 160 -12.96 4.56 -3.53
CA PRO A 160 -13.96 3.94 -4.38
C PRO A 160 -14.02 4.62 -5.75
N PHE A 161 -14.39 3.83 -6.75
CA PHE A 161 -14.68 4.30 -8.09
C PHE A 161 -16.17 4.63 -8.19
N LEU A 162 -16.47 5.69 -8.93
CA LEU A 162 -17.80 6.14 -9.31
C LEU A 162 -18.03 5.88 -10.79
N PHE A 163 -19.28 5.64 -11.16
CA PHE A 163 -19.67 5.38 -12.55
C PHE A 163 -20.95 6.14 -12.90
N ALA A 164 -20.97 6.68 -14.12
CA ALA A 164 -22.16 7.24 -14.75
C ALA A 164 -22.79 6.14 -15.62
N LEU A 165 -23.81 5.46 -15.10
CA LEU A 165 -24.49 4.38 -15.79
C LEU A 165 -25.85 4.84 -16.37
N PRO A 166 -26.34 4.21 -17.46
CA PRO A 166 -27.69 4.49 -17.94
C PRO A 166 -28.75 4.18 -16.89
N GLU A 167 -29.84 4.95 -16.84
CA GLU A 167 -30.96 4.72 -15.91
C GLU A 167 -31.54 3.30 -16.02
N SER A 168 -31.53 2.72 -17.23
CA SER A 168 -31.98 1.34 -17.48
C SER A 168 -31.17 0.27 -16.72
N SER A 169 -29.95 0.59 -16.29
CA SER A 169 -29.09 -0.31 -15.52
C SER A 169 -29.30 -0.21 -14.00
N LEU A 170 -30.00 0.83 -13.54
CA LEU A 170 -30.24 1.10 -12.13
C LEU A 170 -31.36 0.20 -11.58
N GLN A 171 -31.20 -0.26 -10.33
CA GLN A 171 -32.12 -1.22 -9.70
C GLN A 171 -32.71 -0.72 -8.37
N GLY A 172 -32.27 0.45 -7.91
CA GLY A 172 -32.60 1.04 -6.62
C GLY A 172 -31.35 1.21 -5.73
N PRO A 173 -31.44 2.03 -4.67
CA PRO A 173 -30.31 2.35 -3.80
C PRO A 173 -29.66 1.09 -3.22
N HIS A 174 -28.33 1.02 -3.29
CA HIS A 174 -27.51 -0.10 -2.81
C HIS A 174 -27.91 -1.46 -3.35
N ARG A 175 -28.46 -1.49 -4.56
CA ARG A 175 -28.63 -2.71 -5.34
C ARG A 175 -27.58 -2.77 -6.43
N ASN A 176 -27.13 -4.00 -6.70
CA ASN A 176 -26.25 -4.26 -7.84
C ASN A 176 -26.92 -3.78 -9.13
N VAL A 177 -26.14 -3.06 -9.92
CA VAL A 177 -26.58 -2.58 -11.23
C VAL A 177 -26.60 -3.73 -12.23
N VAL A 178 -27.40 -3.60 -13.29
CA VAL A 178 -27.43 -4.56 -14.40
C VAL A 178 -26.71 -3.93 -15.59
N VAL A 179 -25.42 -4.23 -15.70
CA VAL A 179 -24.54 -3.69 -16.74
C VAL A 179 -23.68 -4.81 -17.33
N THR A 180 -23.55 -4.82 -18.65
CA THR A 180 -22.59 -5.69 -19.35
C THR A 180 -21.19 -5.07 -19.32
N SER A 181 -20.15 -5.88 -19.48
CA SER A 181 -18.77 -5.35 -19.56
C SER A 181 -18.60 -4.33 -20.70
N SER A 182 -19.33 -4.48 -21.81
CA SER A 182 -19.30 -3.52 -22.93
C SER A 182 -19.94 -2.19 -22.55
N GLN A 183 -21.09 -2.22 -21.87
CA GLN A 183 -21.73 -0.99 -21.38
C GLN A 183 -20.87 -0.29 -20.32
N LEU A 184 -20.28 -1.04 -19.39
CA LEU A 184 -19.38 -0.48 -18.39
C LEU A 184 -18.17 0.21 -19.02
N ARG A 185 -17.61 -0.35 -20.09
CA ARG A 185 -16.49 0.25 -20.83
C ARG A 185 -16.84 1.60 -21.47
N GLU A 186 -18.11 1.84 -21.81
CA GLU A 186 -18.55 3.13 -22.36
C GLU A 186 -18.91 4.15 -21.28
N SER A 187 -18.98 3.74 -20.01
CA SER A 187 -19.35 4.61 -18.90
C SER A 187 -18.22 5.55 -18.49
N GLU A 188 -18.56 6.79 -18.18
CA GLU A 188 -17.67 7.72 -17.50
C GLU A 188 -17.43 7.26 -16.06
N ALA A 189 -16.20 7.43 -15.59
CA ALA A 189 -15.78 7.03 -14.25
C ALA A 189 -15.08 8.17 -13.50
N GLY A 190 -15.06 8.07 -12.18
CA GLY A 190 -14.34 8.98 -11.29
C GLY A 190 -13.76 8.24 -10.09
N LEU A 191 -12.73 8.80 -9.47
CA LEU A 191 -12.17 8.31 -8.21
C LEU A 191 -12.62 9.20 -7.06
N TYR A 192 -13.37 8.64 -6.11
CA TYR A 192 -13.95 9.39 -4.98
C TYR A 192 -12.97 9.44 -3.80
N LEU A 193 -12.45 10.63 -3.49
CA LEU A 193 -11.45 10.84 -2.44
C LEU A 193 -12.09 11.06 -1.06
N HIS A 194 -13.10 10.25 -0.75
CA HIS A 194 -13.84 10.26 0.50
C HIS A 194 -14.47 11.60 0.89
N HIS A 195 -14.77 12.44 -0.11
CA HIS A 195 -15.45 13.72 0.07
C HIS A 195 -16.28 14.05 -1.20
N PRO A 196 -17.54 14.53 -1.07
CA PRO A 196 -18.43 14.80 -2.20
C PRO A 196 -17.82 15.67 -3.30
N GLU A 197 -17.06 16.68 -2.91
CA GLU A 197 -16.41 17.64 -3.83
C GLU A 197 -15.01 17.21 -4.29
N LYS A 198 -14.50 16.06 -3.82
CA LYS A 198 -13.15 15.59 -4.14
C LYS A 198 -13.23 14.32 -5.00
N ILE A 199 -13.48 14.53 -6.29
CA ILE A 199 -13.53 13.46 -7.30
C ILE A 199 -12.48 13.75 -8.37
N ILE A 200 -11.66 12.75 -8.69
CA ILE A 200 -10.78 12.80 -9.85
C ILE A 200 -11.55 12.20 -11.04
N PRO A 201 -11.87 12.97 -12.09
CA PRO A 201 -12.48 12.41 -13.29
C PRO A 201 -11.49 11.48 -13.99
N LEU A 202 -11.92 10.26 -14.30
CA LEU A 202 -11.09 9.23 -14.94
C LEU A 202 -11.44 9.00 -16.41
N GLY A 203 -12.41 9.73 -16.97
CA GLY A 203 -12.90 9.48 -18.33
C GLY A 203 -13.58 8.11 -18.45
N ARG A 204 -13.58 7.54 -19.65
CA ARG A 204 -14.29 6.29 -19.92
C ARG A 204 -13.48 5.07 -19.49
N VAL A 205 -14.17 4.10 -18.88
CA VAL A 205 -13.56 2.84 -18.41
C VAL A 205 -12.83 2.09 -19.53
N GLY A 206 -13.35 2.15 -20.76
CA GLY A 206 -12.81 1.45 -21.92
C GLY A 206 -11.62 2.10 -22.59
N ASP A 207 -11.21 3.30 -22.15
CA ASP A 207 -10.13 4.06 -22.74
C ASP A 207 -8.75 3.41 -22.52
N ARG A 208 -7.82 3.73 -23.41
CA ARG A 208 -6.46 3.20 -23.36
C ARG A 208 -5.76 3.63 -22.06
N LEU A 209 -5.19 2.64 -21.35
CA LEU A 209 -4.48 2.82 -20.06
C LEU A 209 -5.36 3.37 -18.94
N TRP A 210 -6.68 3.28 -19.05
CA TRP A 210 -7.57 3.51 -17.92
C TRP A 210 -7.29 2.48 -16.80
N PRO A 211 -7.31 2.87 -15.51
CA PRO A 211 -7.54 4.23 -14.97
C PRO A 211 -6.25 5.05 -14.78
N PHE A 212 -5.09 4.49 -15.08
CA PHE A 212 -3.79 5.08 -14.74
C PHE A 212 -3.47 6.38 -15.47
N LYS A 213 -3.66 6.42 -16.79
CA LYS A 213 -3.37 7.61 -17.58
C LYS A 213 -4.14 8.85 -17.09
N PRO A 214 -5.49 8.82 -17.02
CA PRO A 214 -6.25 9.99 -16.58
C PRO A 214 -5.97 10.35 -15.10
N LEU A 215 -5.76 9.36 -14.23
CA LEU A 215 -5.34 9.60 -12.85
C LEU A 215 -4.00 10.37 -12.78
N VAL A 216 -2.99 9.91 -13.52
CA VAL A 216 -1.67 10.55 -13.52
C VAL A 216 -1.73 11.93 -14.16
N ASP A 217 -2.42 12.06 -15.30
CA ASP A 217 -2.61 13.34 -15.98
C ASP A 217 -3.25 14.38 -15.04
N PHE A 218 -4.26 13.99 -14.27
CA PHE A 218 -4.87 14.87 -13.27
C PHE A 218 -3.91 15.26 -12.14
N ILE A 219 -3.17 14.29 -11.58
CA ILE A 219 -2.26 14.54 -10.44
C ILE A 219 -1.12 15.49 -10.83
N VAL A 220 -0.53 15.31 -12.01
CA VAL A 220 0.66 16.07 -12.41
C VAL A 220 0.33 17.45 -13.00
N ASP A 221 -0.95 17.70 -13.33
CA ASP A 221 -1.39 19.00 -13.84
C ASP A 221 -1.33 20.06 -12.73
N PRO A 222 -0.56 21.16 -12.91
CA PRO A 222 -0.46 22.24 -11.93
C PRO A 222 -1.82 22.88 -11.57
N VAL A 223 -2.81 22.86 -12.48
CA VAL A 223 -4.15 23.40 -12.24
C VAL A 223 -4.84 22.70 -11.05
N HIS A 224 -4.50 21.44 -10.78
CA HIS A 224 -5.09 20.65 -9.71
C HIS A 224 -4.29 20.66 -8.40
N THR A 225 -3.24 21.49 -8.29
CA THR A 225 -2.37 21.51 -7.09
C THR A 225 -3.15 21.76 -5.79
N ALA A 226 -4.02 22.77 -5.75
CA ALA A 226 -4.79 23.10 -4.55
C ALA A 226 -5.75 21.96 -4.15
N PHE A 227 -6.39 21.32 -5.14
CA PHE A 227 -7.22 20.14 -4.93
C PHE A 227 -6.41 19.01 -4.28
N MET A 228 -5.22 18.74 -4.81
CA MET A 228 -4.34 17.68 -4.32
C MET A 228 -3.83 17.97 -2.92
N ASP A 229 -3.48 19.21 -2.61
CA ASP A 229 -3.02 19.61 -1.27
C ASP A 229 -4.10 19.35 -0.21
N GLU A 230 -5.36 19.69 -0.49
CA GLU A 230 -6.48 19.40 0.42
C GLU A 230 -6.68 17.89 0.64
N CYS A 231 -6.59 17.10 -0.43
CA CYS A 231 -6.68 15.63 -0.33
C CYS A 231 -5.52 15.02 0.46
N ILE A 232 -4.30 15.55 0.30
CA ILE A 232 -3.13 15.15 1.10
C ILE A 232 -3.34 15.50 2.58
N GLN A 233 -3.94 16.66 2.89
CA GLN A 233 -4.26 17.01 4.28
C GLN A 233 -5.30 16.07 4.87
N PHE A 234 -6.33 15.69 4.11
CA PHE A 234 -7.29 14.67 4.53
C PHE A 234 -6.59 13.34 4.81
N TRP A 235 -5.68 12.91 3.93
CA TRP A 235 -4.89 11.69 4.12
C TRP A 235 -4.02 11.76 5.38
N LYS A 236 -3.34 12.88 5.64
CA LYS A 236 -2.56 13.11 6.87
C LYS A 236 -3.42 12.99 8.13
N GLN A 237 -4.63 13.56 8.11
CA GLN A 237 -5.59 13.43 9.22
C GLN A 237 -6.04 11.97 9.40
N ALA A 238 -6.35 11.26 8.30
CA ALA A 238 -6.71 9.85 8.33
C ALA A 238 -5.58 8.98 8.92
N ARG A 239 -4.32 9.29 8.58
CA ARG A 239 -3.13 8.64 9.14
C ARG A 239 -3.02 8.87 10.65
N THR A 240 -3.23 10.09 11.13
CA THR A 240 -3.18 10.41 12.57
C THR A 240 -4.24 9.61 13.34
N VAL A 241 -5.50 9.67 12.91
CA VAL A 241 -6.58 8.95 13.60
C VAL A 241 -6.39 7.43 13.50
N TYR A 242 -5.80 6.94 12.41
CA TYR A 242 -5.39 5.54 12.28
C TYR A 242 -4.37 5.17 13.35
N ALA A 243 -3.28 5.94 13.46
CA ALA A 243 -2.19 5.68 14.39
C ALA A 243 -2.67 5.70 15.85
N GLU A 244 -3.51 6.67 16.21
CA GLU A 244 -4.06 6.86 17.56
C GLU A 244 -5.20 5.90 17.90
N LYS A 245 -5.72 5.17 16.89
CA LYS A 245 -6.93 4.35 16.99
C LYS A 245 -8.16 5.15 17.44
N ASP A 246 -8.25 6.42 17.02
CA ASP A 246 -9.37 7.28 17.38
C ASP A 246 -10.65 6.87 16.64
N ARG A 247 -11.51 6.12 17.33
CA ARG A 247 -12.80 5.65 16.82
C ARG A 247 -13.91 6.71 16.87
N GLN A 248 -13.63 7.91 17.39
CA GLN A 248 -14.60 9.00 17.41
C GLN A 248 -14.56 9.81 16.11
N ASP A 249 -13.39 9.91 15.46
CA ASP A 249 -13.29 10.53 14.14
C ASP A 249 -13.76 9.57 13.04
N LYS A 250 -14.66 10.06 12.18
CA LYS A 250 -15.18 9.30 11.04
C LYS A 250 -14.07 8.81 10.10
N LYS A 251 -12.99 9.57 9.93
CA LYS A 251 -11.88 9.21 9.03
C LYS A 251 -11.23 7.88 9.39
N TYR A 252 -11.27 7.49 10.67
CA TYR A 252 -10.76 6.19 11.10
C TYR A 252 -11.43 5.03 10.37
N TYR A 253 -12.74 5.11 10.12
CA TYR A 253 -13.52 4.04 9.49
C TYR A 253 -13.41 4.00 7.96
N LEU A 254 -12.71 4.96 7.37
CA LEU A 254 -12.34 4.94 5.95
C LEU A 254 -10.99 4.25 5.73
N THR A 255 -10.19 4.08 6.79
CA THR A 255 -8.88 3.43 6.71
C THR A 255 -8.99 1.91 6.59
N ASN A 256 -8.01 1.30 5.92
CA ASN A 256 -7.89 -0.15 5.92
C ASN A 256 -7.54 -0.66 7.33
N ALA A 257 -8.03 -1.86 7.66
CA ALA A 257 -7.95 -2.44 9.01
C ALA A 257 -8.54 -1.55 10.12
N CYS A 258 -9.61 -0.81 9.83
CA CYS A 258 -10.39 -0.09 10.85
C CYS A 258 -11.27 -1.03 11.70
N GLY A 259 -11.54 -2.25 11.21
CA GLY A 259 -12.28 -3.28 11.93
C GLY A 259 -13.80 -3.18 11.75
N GLN A 260 -14.52 -3.28 12.86
CA GLN A 260 -15.98 -3.35 12.90
C GLN A 260 -16.61 -1.96 13.07
N PRO A 261 -17.80 -1.70 12.51
CA PRO A 261 -18.57 -0.51 12.86
C PRO A 261 -18.97 -0.51 14.35
N PRO A 262 -19.25 0.65 14.96
CA PRO A 262 -19.81 0.75 16.30
C PRO A 262 -21.07 -0.11 16.47
N ALA A 263 -21.32 -0.65 17.67
CA ALA A 263 -22.47 -1.52 17.92
C ALA A 263 -23.81 -0.84 17.56
N LEU A 264 -24.01 0.40 18.00
CA LEU A 264 -25.20 1.19 17.69
C LEU A 264 -25.41 1.39 16.18
N ALA A 265 -24.31 1.61 15.45
CA ALA A 265 -24.35 1.74 13.99
C ALA A 265 -24.74 0.43 13.29
N ARG A 266 -24.21 -0.70 13.78
CA ARG A 266 -24.55 -2.02 13.25
C ARG A 266 -26.03 -2.34 13.38
N GLU A 267 -26.62 -2.02 14.53
CA GLU A 267 -28.03 -2.25 14.80
C GLU A 267 -28.92 -1.30 13.99
N ARG A 268 -28.59 0.00 14.01
CA ARG A 268 -29.35 1.05 13.32
C ARG A 268 -29.41 0.84 11.80
N ASP A 269 -28.26 0.51 11.20
CA ASP A 269 -28.10 0.44 9.74
C ASP A 269 -28.07 -1.00 9.21
N ALA A 270 -28.51 -1.97 10.03
CA ALA A 270 -28.63 -3.38 9.68
C ALA A 270 -27.36 -4.01 9.09
N TRP A 271 -26.20 -3.70 9.70
CA TRP A 271 -24.91 -4.21 9.24
C TRP A 271 -24.84 -5.75 9.37
N PRO A 272 -24.30 -6.48 8.37
CA PRO A 272 -24.22 -7.93 8.44
C PRO A 272 -23.35 -8.42 9.61
N ALA A 273 -23.90 -9.30 10.46
CA ALA A 273 -23.31 -9.68 11.75
C ALA A 273 -21.88 -10.25 11.68
N LYS A 274 -21.48 -10.85 10.56
CA LYS A 274 -20.17 -11.50 10.37
C LYS A 274 -19.20 -10.69 9.52
N GLU A 275 -19.60 -9.52 9.04
CA GLU A 275 -18.78 -8.70 8.15
C GLU A 275 -18.09 -7.58 8.93
N SER A 276 -16.84 -7.28 8.63
CA SER A 276 -16.12 -6.09 9.10
C SER A 276 -16.08 -5.03 8.00
N ILE A 277 -15.86 -3.76 8.32
CA ILE A 277 -15.61 -2.74 7.29
C ILE A 277 -14.32 -3.07 6.53
N SER A 278 -13.24 -3.29 7.27
CA SER A 278 -11.95 -3.70 6.72
C SER A 278 -11.24 -4.58 7.74
N ASP A 279 -10.79 -5.76 7.31
CA ASP A 279 -10.21 -6.76 8.19
C ASP A 279 -8.75 -6.42 8.58
N GLY A 280 -8.27 -7.05 9.65
CA GLY A 280 -6.89 -6.88 10.10
C GLY A 280 -5.83 -7.49 9.17
N LYS A 281 -6.22 -8.12 8.06
CA LYS A 281 -5.28 -8.63 7.05
C LYS A 281 -4.84 -7.56 6.07
N THR A 282 -5.52 -6.42 6.06
CA THR A 282 -5.24 -5.29 5.16
C THR A 282 -4.71 -4.06 5.89
N SER A 283 -4.04 -4.23 7.04
CA SER A 283 -3.43 -3.11 7.76
C SER A 283 -2.45 -2.34 6.88
N ALA A 284 -2.40 -1.02 7.08
CA ALA A 284 -1.57 -0.11 6.32
C ALA A 284 -0.07 -0.44 6.44
N GLY A 285 0.65 -0.38 5.32
CA GLY A 285 2.07 -0.66 5.25
C GLY A 285 2.44 -2.02 5.84
N MET A 286 3.34 -1.99 6.81
CA MET A 286 3.74 -3.16 7.58
C MET A 286 3.05 -3.26 8.95
N ASP A 287 2.05 -2.42 9.26
CA ASP A 287 1.55 -2.24 10.62
C ASP A 287 0.83 -3.48 11.21
N ARG A 288 0.50 -4.47 10.38
CA ARG A 288 -0.02 -5.74 10.88
C ARG A 288 1.07 -6.49 11.65
N THR A 289 0.79 -6.85 12.91
CA THR A 289 1.76 -7.54 13.78
C THR A 289 2.33 -8.83 13.17
N ASP A 290 1.53 -9.61 12.43
CA ASP A 290 1.99 -10.79 11.67
C ASP A 290 3.03 -10.41 10.58
N ASP A 291 2.82 -9.30 9.88
CA ASP A 291 3.73 -8.83 8.82
C ASP A 291 5.03 -8.26 9.42
N ILE A 292 4.96 -7.54 10.56
CA ILE A 292 6.16 -7.09 11.29
C ILE A 292 7.00 -8.29 11.73
N LYS A 293 6.36 -9.27 12.40
CA LYS A 293 7.05 -10.47 12.89
C LYS A 293 7.68 -11.27 11.76
N LYS A 294 6.95 -11.47 10.65
CA LYS A 294 7.47 -12.15 9.46
C LYS A 294 8.61 -11.37 8.81
N GLY A 295 8.50 -10.06 8.69
CA GLY A 295 9.56 -9.19 8.17
C GLY A 295 10.85 -9.31 8.97
N ILE A 296 10.77 -9.19 10.30
CA ILE A 296 11.93 -9.30 11.18
C ILE A 296 12.52 -10.72 11.13
N TYR A 297 11.69 -11.75 11.21
CA TYR A 297 12.14 -13.14 11.11
C TYR A 297 12.85 -13.40 9.78
N GLN A 298 12.28 -12.96 8.67
CA GLN A 298 12.87 -13.16 7.36
C GLN A 298 14.18 -12.40 7.22
N SER A 299 14.28 -11.17 7.71
CA SER A 299 15.53 -10.41 7.76
C SER A 299 16.62 -11.14 8.57
N LEU A 300 16.28 -11.67 9.75
CA LEU A 300 17.20 -12.48 10.55
C LEU A 300 17.64 -13.74 9.81
N LYS A 301 16.68 -14.47 9.23
CA LYS A 301 16.95 -15.66 8.41
C LYS A 301 17.88 -15.30 7.24
N ILE A 302 17.67 -14.15 6.60
CA ILE A 302 18.55 -13.65 5.54
C ILE A 302 19.98 -13.46 6.05
N GLY A 303 20.12 -12.69 7.14
CA GLY A 303 21.40 -12.39 7.77
C GLY A 303 22.18 -13.63 8.24
N THR A 304 21.51 -14.75 8.56
CA THR A 304 22.21 -16.01 8.89
C THR A 304 22.90 -16.65 7.68
N GLN A 305 22.40 -16.44 6.45
CA GLN A 305 22.92 -17.12 5.26
C GLN A 305 23.96 -16.30 4.49
N VAL A 306 23.89 -14.97 4.58
CA VAL A 306 24.87 -14.05 3.95
C VAL A 306 25.96 -13.60 4.92
N LYS A 307 26.16 -14.44 5.94
CA LYS A 307 26.89 -14.19 7.18
C LYS A 307 28.36 -13.77 6.98
N GLU A 308 29.00 -14.32 5.96
CA GLU A 308 30.41 -14.08 5.62
C GLU A 308 30.61 -12.95 4.59
N LEU A 309 29.53 -12.30 4.14
CA LEU A 309 29.55 -11.32 3.06
C LEU A 309 29.28 -9.92 3.66
N ALA A 310 30.35 -9.19 3.98
CA ALA A 310 30.27 -7.90 4.67
C ALA A 310 29.47 -6.83 3.89
N GLU A 311 29.46 -6.94 2.55
CA GLU A 311 28.74 -6.08 1.62
C GLU A 311 27.23 -6.35 1.57
N MET A 312 26.78 -7.52 2.05
CA MET A 312 25.37 -7.90 2.07
C MET A 312 24.68 -7.32 3.29
N LYS A 313 23.56 -6.65 3.04
CA LYS A 313 22.69 -6.04 4.05
C LYS A 313 21.28 -6.57 3.93
N THR A 314 20.50 -6.36 4.98
CA THR A 314 19.11 -6.82 5.10
C THR A 314 18.16 -5.65 5.28
N ALA A 315 17.00 -5.71 4.65
CA ALA A 315 15.99 -4.68 4.81
C ALA A 315 14.57 -5.23 4.90
N ILE A 316 13.72 -4.47 5.57
CA ILE A 316 12.27 -4.58 5.43
C ILE A 316 11.81 -3.36 4.65
N VAL A 317 11.14 -3.57 3.52
CA VAL A 317 10.61 -2.52 2.65
C VAL A 317 9.09 -2.42 2.83
N SER A 318 8.57 -1.21 2.97
CA SER A 318 7.13 -0.94 3.01
C SER A 318 6.81 0.44 2.43
N ASN A 319 5.53 0.71 2.17
CA ASN A 319 5.10 2.08 1.83
C ASN A 319 5.01 2.95 3.08
N LEU A 320 4.61 2.38 4.22
CA LEU A 320 4.39 3.11 5.49
C LEU A 320 5.06 2.37 6.65
N PRO A 321 5.53 3.10 7.68
CA PRO A 321 5.99 2.49 8.92
C PRO A 321 4.81 1.87 9.70
N ALA A 322 5.14 1.06 10.71
CA ALA A 322 4.15 0.51 11.64
C ALA A 322 3.65 1.60 12.61
N TYR A 323 2.66 2.39 12.21
CA TYR A 323 2.15 3.49 13.02
C TYR A 323 1.57 3.09 14.38
N ARG A 324 0.80 2.00 14.45
CA ARG A 324 0.12 1.57 15.69
C ARG A 324 1.00 0.67 16.53
N HIS A 325 1.76 -0.20 15.84
CA HIS A 325 2.46 -1.30 16.48
C HIS A 325 3.99 -1.14 16.46
N GLY A 326 4.51 -0.06 15.88
CA GLY A 326 5.94 0.16 15.73
C GLY A 326 6.69 0.27 17.05
N ALA A 327 6.13 0.96 18.05
CA ALA A 327 6.75 1.10 19.37
C ALA A 327 6.94 -0.25 20.08
N GLU A 328 5.97 -1.17 19.95
CA GLU A 328 5.99 -2.47 20.62
C GLU A 328 6.73 -3.54 19.80
N TYR A 329 6.59 -3.54 18.47
CA TYR A 329 7.05 -4.64 17.60
C TYR A 329 8.25 -4.29 16.72
N VAL A 330 8.56 -3.01 16.47
CA VAL A 330 9.70 -2.60 15.62
C VAL A 330 10.82 -1.99 16.46
N ALA A 331 10.50 -1.00 17.30
CA ALA A 331 11.49 -0.24 18.08
C ALA A 331 12.46 -1.11 18.91
N PRO A 332 12.02 -2.20 19.58
CA PRO A 332 12.94 -3.07 20.30
C PRO A 332 14.02 -3.71 19.43
N PHE A 333 13.71 -3.94 18.14
CA PHE A 333 14.62 -4.57 17.18
C PHE A 333 15.49 -3.56 16.43
N VAL A 334 15.20 -2.26 16.53
CA VAL A 334 15.99 -1.20 15.88
C VAL A 334 17.40 -1.14 16.48
N GLY A 335 17.53 -1.26 17.79
CA GLY A 335 18.84 -1.27 18.46
C GLY A 335 19.49 -2.65 18.54
N MET A 336 18.74 -3.71 18.25
CA MET A 336 19.14 -5.08 18.56
C MET A 336 20.33 -5.51 17.72
N LEU A 337 21.34 -6.04 18.42
CA LEU A 337 22.47 -6.75 17.85
C LEU A 337 22.38 -8.23 18.22
N TRP A 338 22.74 -9.12 17.31
CA TRP A 338 22.76 -10.57 17.49
C TRP A 338 23.99 -11.18 16.80
N GLY A 339 24.38 -12.38 17.17
CA GLY A 339 25.46 -13.12 16.51
C GLY A 339 25.40 -14.60 16.82
N ASP A 340 26.36 -15.33 16.26
CA ASP A 340 26.46 -16.78 16.37
C ASP A 340 27.40 -17.15 17.54
N GLU A 341 27.09 -18.23 18.26
CA GLU A 341 27.95 -18.73 19.33
C GLU A 341 29.35 -19.11 18.79
N SER A 342 29.42 -19.55 17.53
CA SER A 342 30.69 -19.85 16.85
C SER A 342 31.61 -18.64 16.62
N ASP A 343 31.08 -17.42 16.73
CA ASP A 343 31.86 -16.18 16.61
C ASP A 343 32.39 -15.66 17.96
N LEU A 344 32.12 -16.37 19.07
CA LEU A 344 32.65 -16.03 20.39
C LEU A 344 34.16 -16.18 20.44
N GLN A 345 34.81 -15.22 21.10
CA GLN A 345 36.26 -15.18 21.28
C GLN A 345 36.60 -15.01 22.75
N ASP A 346 37.70 -15.64 23.20
CA ASP A 346 38.25 -15.38 24.52
C ASP A 346 39.02 -14.04 24.47
N ILE A 347 38.48 -13.04 25.17
CA ILE A 347 39.09 -11.72 25.30
C ILE A 347 39.44 -11.53 26.78
N ALA A 348 40.72 -11.71 27.11
CA ALA A 348 41.26 -11.57 28.47
C ALA A 348 40.57 -12.48 29.52
N GLY A 349 40.28 -13.72 29.14
CA GLY A 349 39.62 -14.72 30.01
C GLY A 349 38.10 -14.60 30.08
N VAL A 350 37.50 -13.73 29.26
CA VAL A 350 36.05 -13.56 29.14
C VAL A 350 35.62 -13.97 27.73
N LEU A 351 34.70 -14.92 27.65
CA LEU A 351 34.09 -15.29 26.38
C LEU A 351 33.15 -14.17 25.92
N ALA A 352 33.52 -13.49 24.84
CA ALA A 352 32.84 -12.30 24.35
C ALA A 352 32.59 -12.37 22.84
N LEU A 353 31.54 -11.71 22.37
CA LEU A 353 31.24 -11.56 20.94
C LEU A 353 31.72 -10.19 20.45
N PRO A 354 32.72 -10.12 19.55
CA PRO A 354 33.20 -8.85 19.01
C PRO A 354 32.10 -8.13 18.22
N ARG A 355 32.07 -6.79 18.28
CA ARG A 355 30.99 -5.99 17.67
C ARG A 355 30.92 -6.15 16.16
N GLU A 356 32.07 -6.30 15.50
CA GLU A 356 32.22 -6.54 14.07
C GLU A 356 31.69 -7.93 13.63
N LYS A 357 31.52 -8.85 14.58
CA LYS A 357 30.88 -10.15 14.38
C LYS A 357 29.37 -10.12 14.70
N MET A 358 28.89 -9.04 15.31
CA MET A 358 27.47 -8.83 15.56
C MET A 358 26.76 -8.28 14.31
N ARG A 359 25.46 -8.57 14.22
CA ARG A 359 24.57 -8.12 13.16
C ARG A 359 23.32 -7.49 13.73
N ARG A 360 22.65 -6.66 12.93
CA ARG A 360 21.34 -6.09 13.30
C ARG A 360 20.23 -7.06 12.96
N ALA A 361 19.08 -6.93 13.62
CA ALA A 361 17.88 -7.70 13.25
C ALA A 361 17.46 -7.43 11.79
N PHE A 362 17.60 -6.17 11.38
CA PHE A 362 17.55 -5.68 10.01
C PHE A 362 18.47 -4.47 9.91
N ASP A 363 19.20 -4.33 8.81
CA ASP A 363 20.07 -3.16 8.61
C ASP A 363 19.23 -1.91 8.32
N TYR A 364 18.15 -2.06 7.53
CA TYR A 364 17.32 -0.97 7.07
C TYR A 364 15.82 -1.22 7.22
N LEU A 365 15.10 -0.13 7.53
CA LEU A 365 13.66 -0.02 7.31
C LEU A 365 13.44 0.99 6.20
N ILE A 366 13.06 0.53 5.00
CA ILE A 366 12.94 1.41 3.84
C ILE A 366 11.44 1.66 3.60
N THR A 367 11.01 2.88 3.93
CA THR A 367 9.60 3.33 3.85
C THR A 367 9.49 4.68 3.18
N LEU A 368 8.35 4.98 2.53
CA LEU A 368 8.11 6.29 1.90
C LEU A 368 8.00 7.42 2.93
N GLU A 369 7.53 7.10 4.14
CA GLU A 369 7.54 7.97 5.32
C GLU A 369 8.42 7.37 6.42
N ASP A 370 9.15 8.21 7.14
CA ASP A 370 9.95 7.87 8.34
C ASP A 370 10.86 6.63 8.22
N PRO A 371 11.76 6.56 7.21
CA PRO A 371 12.61 5.40 7.03
C PRO A 371 13.75 5.33 8.06
N VAL A 372 14.23 4.13 8.36
CA VAL A 372 15.40 3.86 9.21
C VAL A 372 16.55 3.38 8.31
N LEU A 373 17.30 4.33 7.75
CA LEU A 373 18.33 4.10 6.71
C LEU A 373 19.76 4.14 7.24
N ARG A 374 20.02 3.62 8.45
CA ARG A 374 21.33 3.73 9.16
C ARG A 374 22.53 3.71 8.21
N GLU A 375 23.45 4.66 8.27
CA GLU A 375 24.69 4.66 7.46
C GLU A 375 24.52 4.72 5.92
N LEU A 376 23.29 4.69 5.35
CA LEU A 376 23.02 4.95 3.91
C LEU A 376 22.93 6.45 3.58
N VAL A 377 23.01 7.33 4.59
CA VAL A 377 22.85 8.78 4.47
C VAL A 377 24.21 9.50 4.55
N VAL A 378 25.29 8.85 4.14
CA VAL A 378 26.60 9.52 3.94
C VAL A 378 26.72 10.03 2.51
#